data_AF-A0A3D0VKB4-F1
#
_entry.id   AF-A0A3D0VKB4-F1
#
_cell.length_a   1.000
_cell.length_b   1.000
_cell.length_c   1.000
_cell.angle_alpha   90.00
_cell.angle_beta   90.00
_cell.angle_gamma   90.00
#
_symmetry.space_group_name_H-M   'P 1'
#
loop_
_entity.id
_entity.type
_entity.pdbx_description
1 polymer ?
#
loop_
_entity_poly.entity_id
_entity_poly.type
_entity_poly.pdbx_seq_one_letter_code
_entity_poly.pdbx_strand_id
1 'polypeptide(L)'
;MKNNDPTQHSDTDRQWKNIYFLGGIMTLLALAGILLDVFIGNVTGGDLTALPGTAIGRFEQFQSNVFLGLYNLDFLNIVNQIILIPVYIALFAVHRNTNVGYAFLALIAFLFGSAIMVANNTALPMLELSNKYFATSIESQRTLYAAAGESMLAQGAHGSPGIFLGFFIPTIANLIFSIVMLHGRVFSKINSWIGIIGSIFMLLYIVLINFISGVENMATAIAMPGGLLLITWMILFTLRLFKLGRNVCSDQQRLQ
;
A
#
# COMPACT_ATOMS: atom_id res chain seq x y z
N MET A 1 33.20 25.30 19.57
CA MET A 1 32.01 25.90 18.93
C MET A 1 32.06 25.53 17.46
N LYS A 2 31.15 24.68 16.98
CA LYS A 2 31.13 24.22 15.59
C LYS A 2 30.55 25.38 14.76
N ASN A 3 31.35 26.00 13.91
CA ASN A 3 30.89 27.03 12.98
C ASN A 3 29.87 26.39 12.03
N ASN A 4 28.58 26.60 12.28
CA ASN A 4 27.54 26.23 11.35
C ASN A 4 27.53 27.25 10.22
N ASP A 5 28.05 26.86 9.06
CA ASP A 5 28.02 27.64 7.84
C ASP A 5 26.56 27.86 7.39
N PRO A 6 26.10 29.11 7.19
CA PRO A 6 24.73 29.40 6.77
C PRO A 6 24.34 28.74 5.44
N THR A 7 25.30 28.40 4.59
CA THR A 7 25.05 27.68 3.33
C THR A 7 24.56 26.24 3.58
N GLN A 8 25.10 25.53 4.56
CA GLN A 8 24.71 24.15 4.90
C GLN A 8 23.28 24.04 5.43
N HIS A 9 22.82 25.04 6.18
CA HIS A 9 21.44 25.11 6.65
C HIS A 9 20.45 25.29 5.48
N SER A 10 20.81 26.12 4.50
CA SER A 10 19.96 26.39 3.33
C SER A 10 19.78 25.16 2.41
N ASP A 11 20.84 24.35 2.23
CA ASP A 11 20.78 23.14 1.42
C ASP A 11 19.97 22.03 2.09
N THR A 12 20.14 21.86 3.41
CA THR A 12 19.39 20.88 4.19
C THR A 12 17.90 21.17 4.16
N ASP A 13 17.50 22.43 4.34
CA ASP A 13 16.10 22.83 4.28
C ASP A 13 15.50 22.62 2.88
N ARG A 14 16.27 22.86 1.83
CA ARG A 14 15.86 22.58 0.45
C ARG A 14 15.64 21.09 0.21
N GLN A 15 16.52 20.23 0.71
CA GLN A 15 16.37 18.77 0.59
C GLN A 15 15.08 18.29 1.26
N TRP A 16 14.77 18.75 2.48
CA TRP A 16 13.53 18.37 3.15
C TRP A 16 12.27 18.85 2.42
N LYS A 17 12.29 20.07 1.88
CA LYS A 17 11.17 20.57 1.08
C LYS A 17 10.93 19.71 -0.17
N ASN A 18 12.00 19.28 -0.84
CA ASN A 18 11.89 18.36 -1.99
C ASN A 18 11.30 17.01 -1.60
N ILE A 19 11.70 16.46 -0.44
CA ILE A 19 11.12 15.20 0.09
C ILE A 19 9.62 15.36 0.33
N TYR A 20 9.16 16.47 0.92
CA TYR A 20 7.73 16.71 1.11
C TYR A 20 6.97 16.84 -0.20
N PHE A 21 7.55 17.55 -1.18
CA PHE A 21 6.93 17.73 -2.48
C PHE A 21 6.81 16.41 -3.24
N LEU A 22 7.88 15.60 -3.26
CA LEU A 22 7.89 14.27 -3.84
C LEU A 22 6.86 13.36 -3.14
N GLY A 23 6.83 13.36 -1.80
CA GLY A 23 5.83 12.61 -1.03
C GLY A 23 4.39 13.01 -1.41
N GLY A 24 4.13 14.30 -1.64
CA GLY A 24 2.84 14.77 -2.14
C GLY A 24 2.48 14.21 -3.52
N ILE A 25 3.41 14.25 -4.49
CA ILE A 25 3.20 13.68 -5.83
C ILE A 25 2.94 12.17 -5.75
N MET A 26 3.77 11.46 -5.01
CA MET A 26 3.66 10.00 -4.86
C MET A 26 2.35 9.61 -4.17
N THR A 27 1.83 10.45 -3.26
CA THR A 27 0.51 10.19 -2.66
C THR A 27 -0.61 10.37 -3.67
N LEU A 28 -0.55 11.36 -4.57
CA LEU A 28 -1.53 11.50 -5.64
C LEU A 28 -1.51 10.31 -6.59
N LEU A 29 -0.32 9.81 -6.93
CA LEU A 29 -0.17 8.61 -7.74
C LEU A 29 -0.76 7.37 -7.03
N ALA A 30 -0.50 7.24 -5.72
CA ALA A 30 -1.08 6.15 -4.93
C ALA A 30 -2.61 6.25 -4.82
N LEU A 31 -3.14 7.46 -4.63
CA LEU A 31 -4.59 7.70 -4.64
C LEU A 31 -5.22 7.32 -5.97
N ALA A 32 -4.57 7.61 -7.10
CA ALA A 32 -5.04 7.17 -8.41
C ALA A 32 -5.08 5.63 -8.52
N GLY A 33 -4.06 4.94 -8.00
CA GLY A 33 -4.03 3.48 -7.91
C GLY A 33 -5.15 2.90 -7.05
N ILE A 34 -5.41 3.49 -5.88
CA ILE A 34 -6.51 3.08 -4.98
C ILE A 34 -7.88 3.30 -5.65
N LEU A 35 -8.09 4.45 -6.30
CA LEU A 35 -9.34 4.72 -7.00
C LEU A 35 -9.53 3.78 -8.20
N LEU A 36 -8.44 3.43 -8.89
CA LEU A 36 -8.46 2.42 -9.95
C LEU A 36 -8.83 1.04 -9.39
N ASP A 37 -8.28 0.64 -8.24
CA ASP A 37 -8.63 -0.61 -7.57
C ASP A 37 -10.13 -0.66 -7.23
N VAL A 38 -10.65 0.39 -6.60
CA VAL A 38 -12.09 0.50 -6.31
C VAL A 38 -12.92 0.42 -7.59
N PHE A 39 -12.50 1.11 -8.66
CA PHE A 39 -13.21 1.06 -9.94
C PHE A 39 -13.23 -0.34 -10.55
N ILE A 40 -12.07 -1.02 -10.62
CA ILE A 40 -11.97 -2.37 -11.17
C ILE A 40 -12.81 -3.34 -10.32
N GLY A 41 -12.67 -3.31 -9.00
CA GLY A 41 -13.44 -4.17 -8.09
C GLY A 41 -14.96 -4.00 -8.25
N ASN A 42 -15.44 -2.77 -8.46
CA ASN A 42 -16.87 -2.54 -8.74
C ASN A 42 -17.30 -3.08 -10.11
N VAL A 43 -16.48 -2.92 -11.15
CA VAL A 43 -16.80 -3.37 -12.52
C VAL A 43 -16.74 -4.90 -12.64
N THR A 44 -15.83 -5.57 -11.94
CA THR A 44 -15.70 -7.03 -11.94
C THR A 44 -16.67 -7.72 -10.99
N GLY A 45 -17.51 -6.96 -10.27
CA GLY A 45 -18.51 -7.46 -9.34
C GLY A 45 -18.00 -7.68 -7.91
N GLY A 46 -16.69 -7.56 -7.68
CA GLY A 46 -16.07 -7.64 -6.35
C GLY A 46 -16.29 -8.96 -5.61
N ASP A 47 -16.87 -9.95 -6.27
CA ASP A 47 -17.26 -11.22 -5.67
C ASP A 47 -16.04 -12.13 -5.57
N LEU A 48 -15.42 -12.13 -4.40
CA LEU A 48 -14.30 -13.01 -4.06
C LEU A 48 -14.67 -14.49 -4.20
N THR A 49 -15.96 -14.84 -4.09
CA THR A 49 -16.43 -16.23 -4.22
C THR A 49 -16.54 -16.69 -5.68
N ALA A 50 -16.59 -15.75 -6.63
CA ALA A 50 -16.59 -16.04 -8.06
C ALA A 50 -15.17 -16.27 -8.62
N LEU A 51 -14.13 -16.01 -7.81
CA LEU A 51 -12.75 -16.21 -8.23
C LEU A 51 -12.41 -17.71 -8.33
N PRO A 52 -11.64 -18.14 -9.35
CA PRO A 52 -11.19 -19.52 -9.43
C PRO A 52 -10.40 -19.92 -8.19
N GLY A 53 -10.89 -20.90 -7.45
CA GLY A 53 -10.26 -21.39 -6.22
C GLY A 53 -9.07 -22.33 -6.44
N THR A 54 -8.83 -22.76 -7.68
CA THR A 54 -7.77 -23.71 -8.03
C THR A 54 -6.70 -23.05 -8.89
N ALA A 55 -5.48 -23.61 -8.84
CA ALA A 55 -4.35 -23.13 -9.61
C ALA A 55 -4.62 -23.18 -11.12
N ILE A 56 -5.21 -24.27 -11.60
CA ILE A 56 -5.56 -24.44 -13.02
C ILE A 56 -6.58 -23.39 -13.44
N GLY A 57 -7.62 -23.14 -12.63
CA GLY A 57 -8.60 -22.10 -12.95
C GLY A 57 -7.98 -20.70 -12.98
N ARG A 58 -6.98 -20.43 -12.14
CA ARG A 58 -6.19 -19.19 -12.20
C ARG A 58 -5.28 -19.14 -13.42
N PHE A 59 -4.70 -20.25 -13.84
CA PHE A 59 -3.93 -20.32 -15.07
C PHE A 59 -4.81 -20.01 -16.30
N GLU A 60 -6.02 -20.57 -16.35
CA GLU A 60 -7.02 -20.27 -17.40
C GLU A 60 -7.44 -18.79 -17.37
N GLN A 61 -7.60 -18.20 -16.18
CA GLN A 61 -7.82 -16.77 -16.05
C GLN A 61 -6.67 -15.95 -16.66
N PHE A 62 -5.42 -16.34 -16.44
CA PHE A 62 -4.28 -15.69 -17.09
C PHE A 62 -4.30 -15.83 -18.62
N GLN A 63 -4.71 -16.98 -19.15
CA GLN A 63 -4.82 -17.17 -20.61
C GLN A 63 -5.93 -16.36 -21.25
N SER A 64 -7.04 -16.17 -20.53
CA SER A 64 -8.16 -15.34 -21.01
C SER A 64 -7.89 -13.84 -20.86
N ASN A 65 -7.34 -13.42 -19.72
CA ASN A 65 -7.01 -12.03 -19.46
C ASN A 65 -5.89 -11.91 -18.40
N VAL A 66 -4.67 -11.64 -18.89
CA VAL A 66 -3.48 -11.49 -18.04
C VAL A 66 -3.66 -10.39 -16.98
N PHE A 67 -4.22 -9.24 -17.35
CA PHE A 67 -4.38 -8.11 -16.43
C PHE A 67 -5.37 -8.42 -15.30
N LEU A 68 -6.46 -9.13 -15.61
CA LEU A 68 -7.42 -9.58 -14.61
C LEU A 68 -6.80 -10.63 -13.66
N GLY A 69 -5.99 -11.56 -14.19
CA GLY A 69 -5.25 -12.52 -13.38
C GLY A 69 -4.26 -11.84 -12.42
N LEU A 70 -3.51 -10.84 -12.91
CA LEU A 70 -2.61 -10.03 -12.08
C LEU A 70 -3.37 -9.25 -11.00
N TYR A 71 -4.47 -8.60 -11.37
CA TYR A 71 -5.31 -7.82 -10.47
C TYR A 71 -5.84 -8.68 -9.31
N ASN A 72 -6.43 -9.84 -9.62
CA ASN A 72 -7.02 -10.73 -8.62
C ASN A 72 -6.00 -11.46 -7.73
N LEU A 73 -4.69 -11.27 -7.98
CA LEU A 73 -3.59 -11.71 -7.14
C LEU A 73 -2.83 -10.52 -6.53
N ASP A 74 -3.53 -9.40 -6.29
CA ASP A 74 -3.03 -8.23 -5.56
C ASP A 74 -1.87 -7.47 -6.23
N PHE A 75 -1.63 -7.67 -7.54
CA PHE A 75 -0.49 -7.01 -8.21
C PHE A 75 -0.58 -5.48 -8.13
N LEU A 76 -1.79 -4.92 -8.32
CA LEU A 76 -2.02 -3.47 -8.21
C LEU A 76 -1.72 -2.97 -6.79
N ASN A 77 -2.11 -3.73 -5.77
CA ASN A 77 -1.86 -3.39 -4.37
C ASN A 77 -0.36 -3.29 -4.07
N ILE A 78 0.46 -4.14 -4.67
CA ILE A 78 1.91 -4.12 -4.49
C ILE A 78 2.57 -2.95 -5.20
N VAL A 79 2.16 -2.67 -6.44
CA VAL A 79 2.63 -1.48 -7.16
C VAL A 79 2.31 -0.23 -6.33
N ASN A 80 1.09 -0.15 -5.82
CA ASN A 80 0.67 0.95 -4.96
C ASN A 80 1.48 1.05 -3.66
N GLN A 81 1.78 -0.09 -3.03
CA GLN A 81 2.59 -0.14 -1.81
C GLN A 81 4.02 0.38 -2.02
N ILE A 82 4.64 0.05 -3.15
CA ILE A 82 5.96 0.55 -3.51
C ILE A 82 5.92 2.07 -3.72
N ILE A 83 4.88 2.57 -4.41
CA ILE A 83 4.65 4.01 -4.61
C ILE A 83 4.50 4.76 -3.28
N LEU A 84 3.95 4.12 -2.26
CA LEU A 84 3.80 4.71 -0.93
C LEU A 84 5.12 4.83 -0.16
N ILE A 85 6.21 4.13 -0.52
CA ILE A 85 7.48 4.21 0.22
C ILE A 85 8.00 5.67 0.37
N PRO A 86 8.13 6.47 -0.71
CA PRO A 86 8.47 7.90 -0.60
C PRO A 86 7.49 8.71 0.24
N VAL A 87 6.20 8.33 0.28
CA VAL A 87 5.18 9.01 1.07
C VAL A 87 5.47 8.86 2.56
N TYR A 88 5.78 7.65 3.02
CA TYR A 88 6.04 7.38 4.44
C TYR A 88 7.38 7.96 4.89
N ILE A 89 8.36 8.03 3.98
CA ILE A 89 9.60 8.79 4.21
C ILE A 89 9.28 10.28 4.42
N ALA A 90 8.39 10.87 3.61
CA ALA A 90 7.97 12.25 3.79
C ALA A 90 7.20 12.45 5.11
N LEU A 91 6.31 11.52 5.49
CA LEU A 91 5.61 11.59 6.78
C LEU A 91 6.55 11.50 7.98
N PHE A 92 7.58 10.64 7.91
CA PHE A 92 8.66 10.60 8.89
C PHE A 92 9.41 11.94 8.93
N ALA A 93 9.81 12.46 7.77
CA ALA A 93 10.54 13.71 7.66
C ALA A 93 9.79 14.87 8.32
N VAL A 94 8.46 14.94 8.18
CA VAL A 94 7.64 15.98 8.83
C VAL A 94 7.73 15.93 10.37
N HIS A 95 7.83 14.74 10.95
CA HIS A 95 7.81 14.54 12.40
C HIS A 95 9.19 14.35 13.04
N ARG A 96 10.26 14.39 12.25
CA ARG A 96 11.65 14.14 12.70
C ARG A 96 12.10 15.04 13.85
N ASN A 97 11.52 16.24 13.98
CA ASN A 97 11.88 17.21 15.03
C ASN A 97 10.88 17.23 16.20
N THR A 98 9.73 16.57 16.09
CA THR A 98 8.66 16.61 17.11
C THR A 98 8.44 15.28 17.81
N ASN A 99 8.57 14.18 17.08
CA ASN A 99 8.31 12.84 17.60
C ASN A 99 9.08 11.78 16.80
N VAL A 100 10.41 11.86 16.85
CA VAL A 100 11.31 11.05 16.02
C VAL A 100 11.17 9.55 16.30
N GLY A 101 11.05 9.14 17.57
CA GLY A 101 11.02 7.73 17.96
C GLY A 101 9.81 6.98 17.38
N TYR A 102 8.60 7.50 17.61
CA TYR A 102 7.39 6.87 17.09
C TYR A 102 7.25 7.03 15.57
N ALA A 103 7.70 8.15 14.99
CA ALA A 103 7.72 8.32 13.53
C ALA A 103 8.68 7.32 12.86
N PHE A 104 9.84 7.08 13.47
CA PHE A 104 10.82 6.10 12.97
C PHE A 104 10.27 4.67 13.09
N LEU A 105 9.67 4.32 14.22
CA LEU A 105 9.01 3.03 14.40
C LEU A 105 7.94 2.80 13.33
N ALA A 106 7.09 3.80 13.07
CA ALA A 106 6.06 3.72 12.04
C ALA A 106 6.65 3.53 10.63
N LEU A 107 7.74 4.25 10.31
CA LEU A 107 8.44 4.09 9.03
C LEU A 107 9.01 2.68 8.89
N ILE A 108 9.70 2.16 9.91
CA ILE A 108 10.28 0.81 9.87
C ILE A 108 9.18 -0.24 9.73
N ALA A 109 8.08 -0.12 10.49
CA ALA A 109 6.93 -1.01 10.35
C ALA A 109 6.37 -0.98 8.93
N PHE A 110 6.19 0.21 8.34
CA PHE A 110 5.69 0.34 6.97
C PHE A 110 6.62 -0.32 5.95
N LEU A 111 7.93 -0.05 6.01
CA LEU A 111 8.91 -0.62 5.08
C LEU A 111 9.01 -2.14 5.23
N PHE A 112 9.04 -2.64 6.46
CA PHE A 112 9.09 -4.08 6.74
C PHE A 112 7.85 -4.80 6.24
N GLY A 113 6.65 -4.28 6.54
CA GLY A 113 5.40 -4.83 6.04
C GLY A 113 5.30 -4.77 4.51
N SER A 114 5.75 -3.67 3.90
CA SER A 114 5.80 -3.53 2.43
C SER A 114 6.73 -4.57 1.81
N ALA A 115 7.90 -4.81 2.41
CA ALA A 115 8.84 -5.82 1.93
C ALA A 115 8.24 -7.23 2.03
N ILE A 116 7.55 -7.55 3.13
CA ILE A 116 6.82 -8.82 3.26
C ILE A 116 5.76 -8.95 2.17
N MET A 117 4.96 -7.91 1.94
CA MET A 117 3.89 -7.94 0.94
C MET A 117 4.41 -8.15 -0.48
N VAL A 118 5.49 -7.45 -0.85
CA VAL A 118 6.14 -7.60 -2.16
C VAL A 118 6.74 -9.00 -2.30
N ALA A 119 7.47 -9.47 -1.28
CA ALA A 119 8.19 -10.74 -1.32
C ALA A 119 7.25 -11.95 -1.30
N ASN A 120 6.09 -11.83 -0.64
CA ASN A 120 5.13 -12.93 -0.51
C ASN A 120 4.07 -12.95 -1.62
N ASN A 121 4.11 -12.00 -2.55
CA ASN A 121 3.15 -11.96 -3.64
C ASN A 121 3.42 -13.03 -4.70
N THR A 122 2.34 -13.60 -5.20
CA THR A 122 2.42 -14.70 -6.16
C THR A 122 1.89 -14.36 -7.54
N ALA A 123 1.51 -13.11 -7.85
CA ALA A 123 0.92 -12.73 -9.14
C ALA A 123 1.85 -13.03 -10.33
N LEU A 124 3.10 -12.57 -10.28
CA LEU A 124 4.07 -12.81 -11.35
C LEU A 124 4.54 -14.28 -11.42
N PRO A 125 4.87 -14.96 -10.30
CA PRO A 125 5.11 -16.41 -10.31
C PRO A 125 3.95 -17.22 -10.90
N MET A 126 2.71 -16.86 -10.57
CA MET A 126 1.52 -17.58 -11.06
C MET A 126 1.31 -17.38 -12.56
N LEU A 127 1.61 -16.19 -13.11
CA LEU A 127 1.62 -15.94 -14.55
C LEU A 127 2.67 -16.82 -15.26
N GLU A 128 3.88 -16.88 -14.71
CA GLU A 128 4.96 -17.73 -15.26
C GLU A 128 4.58 -19.22 -15.23
N LEU A 129 3.96 -19.69 -14.14
CA LEU A 129 3.46 -21.05 -14.03
C LEU A 129 2.33 -21.34 -15.02
N SER A 130 1.41 -20.38 -15.24
CA SER A 130 0.37 -20.51 -16.28
C SER A 130 0.99 -20.72 -17.65
N ASN A 131 1.96 -19.88 -18.03
CA ASN A 131 2.64 -19.99 -19.32
C ASN A 131 3.30 -21.37 -19.50
N LYS A 132 4.00 -21.87 -18.46
CA LYS A 132 4.63 -23.19 -18.48
C LYS A 132 3.61 -24.34 -18.57
N TYR A 133 2.48 -24.21 -17.88
CA TYR A 133 1.40 -25.20 -17.88
C TYR A 133 0.76 -25.38 -19.26
N PHE A 134 0.58 -24.29 -20.01
CA PHE A 134 -0.01 -24.33 -21.36
C PHE A 134 1.00 -24.54 -22.49
N ALA A 135 2.29 -24.28 -22.26
CA ALA A 135 3.33 -24.50 -23.27
C ALA A 135 3.80 -25.97 -23.36
N THR A 136 3.61 -26.79 -22.31
CA THR A 136 4.06 -28.18 -22.31
C THR A 136 2.98 -29.16 -22.79
N SER A 137 3.38 -30.15 -23.58
CA SER A 137 2.54 -31.31 -23.96
C SER A 137 2.77 -32.54 -23.06
N ILE A 138 3.64 -32.43 -22.04
CA ILE A 138 4.00 -33.54 -21.16
C ILE A 138 3.12 -33.48 -19.91
N GLU A 139 2.27 -34.49 -19.71
CA GLU A 139 1.29 -34.51 -18.62
C GLU A 139 1.92 -34.43 -17.22
N SER A 140 3.05 -35.13 -17.00
CA SER A 140 3.76 -35.06 -15.71
C SER A 140 4.28 -33.65 -15.39
N GLN A 141 4.65 -32.86 -16.41
CA GLN A 141 5.06 -31.46 -16.23
C GLN A 141 3.85 -30.56 -15.95
N ARG A 142 2.70 -30.79 -16.61
CA ARG A 142 1.46 -30.06 -16.31
C ARG A 142 1.05 -30.23 -14.86
N THR A 143 1.06 -31.47 -14.36
CA THR A 143 0.77 -31.78 -12.95
C THR A 143 1.76 -31.08 -12.01
N LEU A 144 3.05 -31.04 -12.35
CA LEU A 144 4.06 -30.34 -11.55
C LEU A 144 3.78 -28.83 -11.46
N TYR A 145 3.45 -28.19 -12.58
CA TYR A 145 3.14 -26.75 -12.59
C TYR A 145 1.83 -26.43 -11.86
N ALA A 146 0.80 -27.28 -11.99
CA ALA A 146 -0.44 -27.14 -11.22
C ALA A 146 -0.19 -27.24 -9.71
N ALA A 147 0.58 -28.23 -9.26
CA ALA A 147 0.95 -28.38 -7.86
C ALA A 147 1.74 -27.17 -7.32
N ALA A 148 2.69 -26.65 -8.11
CA ALA A 148 3.39 -25.41 -7.76
C ALA A 148 2.43 -24.22 -7.65
N GLY A 149 1.43 -24.13 -8.53
CA GLY A 149 0.40 -23.09 -8.48
C GLY A 149 -0.49 -23.19 -7.23
N GLU A 150 -0.84 -24.40 -6.77
CA GLU A 150 -1.59 -24.57 -5.52
C GLU A 150 -0.79 -24.07 -4.32
N SER A 151 0.53 -24.32 -4.31
CA SER A 151 1.42 -23.75 -3.30
C SER A 151 1.44 -22.21 -3.35
N MET A 152 1.39 -21.61 -4.54
CA MET A 152 1.34 -20.16 -4.70
C MET A 152 0.01 -19.57 -4.20
N LEU A 153 -1.11 -20.28 -4.36
CA LEU A 153 -2.41 -19.85 -3.82
C LEU A 153 -2.43 -19.92 -2.29
N ALA A 154 -1.91 -21.01 -1.72
CA ALA A 154 -1.77 -21.13 -0.27
C ALA A 154 -0.89 -20.01 0.33
N GLN A 155 0.14 -19.59 -0.41
CA GLN A 155 1.05 -18.53 0.02
C GLN A 155 0.45 -17.12 -0.12
N GLY A 156 -0.23 -16.83 -1.23
CA GLY A 156 -0.44 -15.45 -1.67
C GLY A 156 -1.78 -15.14 -2.33
N ALA A 157 -2.77 -16.04 -2.29
CA ALA A 157 -4.11 -15.71 -2.77
C ALA A 157 -4.75 -14.57 -1.94
N HIS A 158 -5.55 -13.73 -2.58
CA HIS A 158 -6.28 -12.68 -1.88
C HIS A 158 -7.18 -13.28 -0.79
N GLY A 159 -7.12 -12.72 0.42
CA GLY A 159 -7.82 -13.25 1.60
C GLY A 159 -7.17 -14.50 2.22
N SER A 160 -6.08 -15.03 1.67
CA SER A 160 -5.39 -16.17 2.29
C SER A 160 -4.66 -15.75 3.57
N PRO A 161 -4.56 -16.61 4.59
CA PRO A 161 -3.76 -16.32 5.78
C PRO A 161 -2.30 -15.94 5.49
N GLY A 162 -1.75 -16.38 4.34
CA GLY A 162 -0.39 -16.10 3.93
C GLY A 162 -0.13 -14.62 3.67
N ILE A 163 -1.12 -13.85 3.19
CA ILE A 163 -0.95 -12.41 2.93
C ILE A 163 -1.13 -11.54 4.18
N PHE A 164 -1.61 -12.12 5.29
CA PHE A 164 -2.01 -11.39 6.50
C PHE A 164 -0.96 -10.37 6.96
N LEU A 165 0.29 -10.80 7.16
CA LEU A 165 1.35 -9.91 7.67
C LEU A 165 1.70 -8.78 6.68
N GLY A 166 1.57 -9.05 5.38
CA GLY A 166 1.83 -8.07 4.31
C GLY A 166 0.85 -6.91 4.33
N PHE A 167 -0.41 -7.13 4.72
CA PHE A 167 -1.42 -6.07 4.85
C PHE A 167 -1.53 -5.52 6.28
N PHE A 168 -1.38 -6.39 7.29
CA PHE A 168 -1.56 -6.02 8.69
C PHE A 168 -0.49 -5.04 9.17
N ILE A 169 0.80 -5.33 8.92
CA ILE A 169 1.91 -4.52 9.43
C ILE A 169 1.90 -3.10 8.83
N PRO A 170 1.74 -2.89 7.50
CA PRO A 170 1.61 -1.54 6.96
C PRO A 170 0.40 -0.80 7.51
N THR A 171 -0.72 -1.49 7.77
CA THR A 171 -1.91 -0.86 8.35
C THR A 171 -1.67 -0.43 9.81
N ILE A 172 -0.90 -1.20 10.58
CA ILE A 172 -0.41 -0.77 11.90
C ILE A 172 0.46 0.48 11.78
N ALA A 173 1.33 0.56 10.77
CA ALA A 173 2.13 1.77 10.53
C ALA A 173 1.25 3.00 10.25
N ASN A 174 0.14 2.84 9.51
CA ASN A 174 -0.85 3.91 9.28
C ASN A 174 -1.46 4.41 10.58
N LEU A 175 -1.82 3.49 11.47
CA LEU A 175 -2.35 3.80 12.79
C LEU A 175 -1.33 4.57 13.62
N ILE A 176 -0.07 4.10 13.68
CA ILE A 176 0.99 4.78 14.43
C ILE A 176 1.25 6.17 13.85
N PHE A 177 1.36 6.33 12.52
CA PHE A 177 1.52 7.65 11.90
C PHE A 177 0.35 8.58 12.21
N SER A 178 -0.89 8.07 12.21
CA SER A 178 -2.07 8.86 12.55
C SER A 178 -2.04 9.35 14.01
N ILE A 179 -1.56 8.51 14.94
CA ILE A 179 -1.32 8.89 16.34
C ILE A 179 -0.18 9.91 16.45
N VAL A 180 0.92 9.74 15.71
CA VAL A 180 2.04 10.69 15.68
C VAL A 180 1.59 12.06 15.17
N MET A 181 0.75 12.10 14.14
CA MET A 181 0.15 13.32 13.62
C MET A 181 -0.67 14.09 14.67
N LEU A 182 -1.32 13.37 15.60
CA LEU A 182 -2.13 13.98 16.66
C LEU A 182 -1.26 14.77 17.65
N HIS A 183 -0.06 14.24 17.95
CA HIS A 183 0.89 14.82 18.90
C HIS A 183 1.78 15.90 18.26
N GLY A 184 2.15 15.72 16.98
CA GLY A 184 3.10 16.58 16.29
C GLY A 184 2.60 18.01 15.99
N ARG A 185 1.27 18.26 16.06
CA ARG A 185 0.61 19.56 15.77
C ARG A 185 0.91 20.14 14.36
N VAL A 186 1.61 19.41 13.50
CA VAL A 186 1.83 19.80 12.10
C VAL A 186 0.58 19.58 11.25
N PHE A 187 -0.19 18.54 11.56
CA PHE A 187 -1.46 18.19 10.93
C PHE A 187 -2.64 18.58 11.82
N SER A 188 -3.83 18.71 11.23
CA SER A 188 -5.05 18.96 12.02
C SER A 188 -5.46 17.72 12.81
N LYS A 189 -6.11 17.92 13.97
CA LYS A 189 -6.66 16.80 14.76
C LYS A 189 -7.67 15.96 13.98
N ILE A 190 -8.44 16.60 13.08
CA ILE A 190 -9.38 15.93 12.18
C ILE A 190 -8.65 14.93 11.29
N ASN A 191 -7.52 15.34 10.69
CA ASN A 191 -6.71 14.44 9.87
C ASN A 191 -6.28 13.20 10.66
N SER A 192 -5.77 13.40 11.88
CA SER A 192 -5.34 12.30 12.74
C SER A 192 -6.47 11.33 13.09
N TRP A 193 -7.65 11.83 13.50
CA TRP A 193 -8.77 10.97 13.85
C TRP A 193 -9.32 10.17 12.67
N ILE A 194 -9.41 10.78 11.49
CA ILE A 194 -9.82 10.08 10.26
C ILE A 194 -8.86 8.91 9.98
N GLY A 195 -7.55 9.16 10.07
CA GLY A 195 -6.53 8.11 9.88
C GLY A 195 -6.60 6.99 10.92
N ILE A 196 -6.82 7.34 12.21
CA ILE A 196 -6.97 6.35 13.30
C ILE A 196 -8.19 5.46 13.05
N ILE A 197 -9.36 6.05 12.83
CA ILE A 197 -10.62 5.29 12.66
C ILE A 197 -10.54 4.44 11.38
N GLY A 198 -10.07 5.01 10.28
CA GLY A 198 -9.88 4.29 9.02
C GLY A 198 -8.93 3.10 9.17
N SER A 199 -7.80 3.28 9.88
CA SER A 199 -6.84 2.20 10.12
C SER A 199 -7.43 1.09 10.99
N ILE A 200 -8.21 1.42 12.03
CA ILE A 200 -8.87 0.42 12.87
C ILE A 200 -9.86 -0.42 12.05
N PHE A 201 -10.66 0.22 11.20
CA PHE A 201 -11.61 -0.51 10.34
C PHE A 201 -10.89 -1.44 9.37
N MET A 202 -9.77 -0.99 8.78
CA MET A 202 -8.95 -1.83 7.92
C MET A 202 -8.29 -2.99 8.67
N LEU A 203 -7.80 -2.77 9.90
CA LEU A 203 -7.25 -3.85 10.72
C LEU A 203 -8.31 -4.91 11.05
N LEU A 204 -9.53 -4.48 11.40
CA LEU A 204 -10.65 -5.38 11.62
C LEU A 204 -10.98 -6.18 10.36
N TYR A 205 -11.07 -5.51 9.21
CA TYR A 205 -11.27 -6.18 7.91
C TYR A 205 -10.19 -7.25 7.65
N ILE A 206 -8.92 -6.89 7.79
CA ILE A 206 -7.79 -7.80 7.53
C ILE A 206 -7.87 -9.03 8.43
N VAL A 207 -8.15 -8.87 9.73
CA VAL A 207 -8.29 -10.00 10.65
C VAL A 207 -9.48 -10.89 10.28
N LEU A 208 -10.63 -10.29 9.93
CA LEU A 208 -11.83 -11.05 9.57
C LEU A 208 -11.60 -11.87 8.30
N ILE A 209 -11.14 -11.25 7.21
CA ILE A 209 -11.02 -11.90 5.91
C ILE A 209 -9.94 -13.00 5.88
N ASN A 210 -8.89 -12.88 6.72
CA ASN A 210 -7.79 -13.84 6.73
C ASN A 210 -8.02 -15.06 7.62
N PHE A 211 -8.87 -14.95 8.66
CA PHE A 211 -9.01 -16.00 9.68
C PHE A 211 -10.42 -16.53 9.87
N ILE A 212 -11.44 -15.85 9.32
CA ILE A 212 -12.83 -16.24 9.47
C ILE A 212 -13.43 -16.41 8.07
N SER A 213 -13.78 -17.64 7.72
CA SER A 213 -14.52 -17.94 6.50
C SER A 213 -16.02 -17.66 6.68
N GLY A 214 -16.70 -17.27 5.60
CA GLY A 214 -18.15 -17.03 5.59
C GLY A 214 -18.57 -15.65 6.11
N VAL A 215 -17.63 -14.74 6.39
CA VAL A 215 -17.90 -13.36 6.81
C VAL A 215 -17.43 -12.33 5.79
N GLU A 216 -17.13 -12.73 4.56
CA GLU A 216 -16.51 -11.90 3.51
C GLU A 216 -17.36 -10.66 3.20
N ASN A 217 -18.68 -10.83 3.09
CA ASN A 217 -19.61 -9.72 2.84
C ASN A 217 -19.65 -8.72 4.01
N MET A 218 -19.66 -9.22 5.25
CA MET A 218 -19.63 -8.39 6.45
C MET A 218 -18.29 -7.66 6.60
N ALA A 219 -17.18 -8.37 6.36
CA ALA A 219 -15.84 -7.81 6.39
C ALA A 219 -15.71 -6.68 5.36
N THR A 220 -16.20 -6.89 4.13
CA THR A 220 -16.20 -5.88 3.07
C THR A 220 -17.05 -4.67 3.44
N ALA A 221 -18.21 -4.86 4.09
CA ALA A 221 -19.05 -3.77 4.58
C ALA A 221 -18.37 -2.93 5.67
N ILE A 222 -17.51 -3.54 6.50
CA ILE A 222 -16.67 -2.82 7.49
C ILE A 222 -15.51 -2.09 6.80
N ALA A 223 -14.91 -2.71 5.78
CA ALA A 223 -13.78 -2.15 5.04
C ALA A 223 -14.16 -0.89 4.26
N MET A 224 -15.37 -0.84 3.67
CA MET A 224 -15.79 0.27 2.82
C MET A 224 -15.70 1.65 3.50
N PRO A 225 -16.30 1.90 4.68
CA PRO A 225 -16.10 3.16 5.40
C PRO A 225 -14.64 3.36 5.81
N GLY A 226 -13.91 2.30 6.16
CA GLY A 226 -12.48 2.37 6.50
C GLY A 226 -11.61 2.89 5.34
N GLY A 227 -11.81 2.34 4.15
CA GLY A 227 -11.12 2.74 2.92
C GLY A 227 -11.39 4.19 2.55
N LEU A 228 -12.66 4.62 2.60
CA LEU A 228 -13.03 6.02 2.33
C LEU A 228 -12.40 7.01 3.34
N LEU A 229 -12.33 6.62 4.61
CA LEU A 229 -11.63 7.41 5.63
C LEU A 229 -10.13 7.48 5.31
N LEU A 230 -9.48 6.38 4.93
CA LEU A 230 -8.05 6.41 4.58
C LEU A 230 -7.77 7.22 3.31
N ILE A 231 -8.63 7.17 2.29
CA ILE A 231 -8.54 8.05 1.12
C ILE A 231 -8.61 9.52 1.55
N THR A 232 -9.55 9.84 2.44
CA THR A 232 -9.69 11.21 2.97
C THR A 232 -8.45 11.63 3.76
N TRP A 233 -7.92 10.74 4.62
CA TRP A 233 -6.67 10.96 5.34
C TRP A 233 -5.50 11.24 4.40
N MET A 234 -5.37 10.46 3.32
CA MET A 234 -4.35 10.66 2.29
C MET A 234 -4.46 12.01 1.60
N ILE A 235 -5.67 12.42 1.21
CA ILE A 235 -5.91 13.74 0.62
C ILE A 235 -5.47 14.85 1.58
N LEU A 236 -5.90 14.77 2.84
CA LEU A 236 -5.61 15.80 3.85
C LEU A 236 -4.11 15.93 4.15
N PHE A 237 -3.39 14.83 4.34
CA PHE A 237 -1.95 14.92 4.58
C PHE A 237 -1.18 15.35 3.33
N THR A 238 -1.63 14.96 2.12
CA THR A 238 -1.02 15.37 0.85
C THR A 238 -1.08 16.88 0.65
N LEU A 239 -2.24 17.49 0.91
CA LEU A 239 -2.41 18.95 0.86
C LEU A 239 -1.44 19.66 1.81
N ARG A 240 -1.14 19.04 2.97
CA ARG A 240 -0.18 19.57 3.93
C ARG A 240 1.26 19.38 3.45
N LEU A 241 1.61 18.22 2.89
CA LEU A 241 2.93 17.97 2.30
C LEU A 241 3.26 18.99 1.21
N PHE A 242 2.34 19.30 0.30
CA PHE A 242 2.54 20.34 -0.72
C PHE A 242 2.68 21.75 -0.13
N LYS A 243 2.03 22.06 0.99
CA LYS A 243 2.24 23.35 1.68
C LYS A 243 3.64 23.43 2.29
N LEU A 244 4.16 22.32 2.81
CA LEU A 244 5.52 22.26 3.37
C LEU A 244 6.60 22.28 2.26
N GLY A 245 6.31 21.69 1.09
CA GLY A 245 7.22 21.66 -0.06
C GLY A 245 7.24 22.93 -0.92
N ARG A 246 6.15 23.71 -0.98
CA ARG A 246 6.02 24.90 -1.86
C ARG A 246 6.97 26.05 -1.57
N ASN A 247 7.60 26.08 -0.40
CA ASN A 247 8.65 27.05 -0.08
C ASN A 247 9.94 26.88 -0.92
N VAL A 248 9.93 26.12 -2.02
CA VAL A 248 11.02 25.95 -3.00
C VAL A 248 10.79 26.78 -4.27
N CYS A 249 9.53 26.99 -4.67
CA CYS A 249 9.21 27.60 -5.97
C CYS A 249 9.33 29.13 -5.95
N SER A 250 9.07 29.78 -4.81
CA SER A 250 9.20 31.24 -4.66
C SER A 250 10.64 31.74 -4.69
N ASP A 251 11.60 30.91 -4.30
CA ASP A 251 12.99 31.33 -4.16
C ASP A 251 13.75 31.24 -5.49
N GLN A 252 13.34 30.35 -6.41
CA GLN A 252 13.89 30.30 -7.77
C GLN A 252 13.45 31.47 -8.66
N GLN A 253 12.27 32.06 -8.41
CA GLN A 253 11.79 33.25 -9.13
C GLN A 253 12.37 34.56 -8.59
N ARG A 254 13.01 34.56 -7.42
CA ARG A 254 13.66 35.75 -6.84
C ARG A 254 15.16 35.82 -7.11
N LEU A 255 15.75 34.77 -7.66
CA LEU A 255 17.18 34.64 -7.98
C LEU A 255 17.45 34.60 -9.49
N GLN A 256 16.43 34.87 -10.32
CA GLN A 256 16.53 35.16 -11.75
C GLN A 256 16.05 36.58 -12.00
#